data_AF-A0A525KXD7-F1
#
_entry.id   AF-A0A525KXD7-F1
#
_cell.length_a   1.000
_cell.length_b   1.000
_cell.length_c   1.000
_cell.angle_alpha   90.00
_cell.angle_beta   90.00
_cell.angle_gamma   90.00
#
_symmetry.space_group_name_H-M   'P 1'
#
loop_
_entity.id
_entity.type
_entity.pdbx_description
1 polymer ?
#
loop_
_entity_poly.entity_id
_entity_poly.type
_entity_poly.pdbx_seq_one_letter_code
_entity_poly.pdbx_strand_id
1 'polypeptide(L)'
;MPMFETAWRGLNTSFHADNIEAFAKQRVADFEPGKPLDLSFAVGDDAVLQRAFKGFFDKTPASMKEALRAVIHQALSAKTPVTFAWAPAYDYELTIWHSHDTGTTKGGVTILMKSRYPGDAHPQG
;
A
#
# COMPACT_ATOMS: atom_id res chain seq x y z
N MET A 1 8.14 12.71 -7.60
CA MET A 1 7.49 13.68 -6.70
C MET A 1 7.84 13.31 -5.27
N PRO A 2 8.40 14.21 -4.45
CA PRO A 2 8.90 13.91 -3.10
C PRO A 2 7.87 13.26 -2.16
N MET A 3 6.58 13.54 -2.34
CA MET A 3 5.50 12.94 -1.56
C MET A 3 5.35 11.43 -1.80
N PHE A 4 5.41 10.97 -3.06
CA PHE A 4 5.30 9.54 -3.40
C PHE A 4 6.50 8.76 -2.89
N GLU A 5 7.69 9.32 -3.03
CA GLU A 5 8.89 8.69 -2.48
C GLU A 5 8.78 8.54 -0.95
N THR A 6 8.30 9.57 -0.26
CA THR A 6 8.09 9.54 1.19
C THR A 6 7.04 8.51 1.59
N ALA A 7 5.89 8.50 0.92
CA ALA A 7 4.80 7.57 1.22
C ALA A 7 5.21 6.11 0.96
N TRP A 8 5.85 5.82 -0.17
CA TRP A 8 6.32 4.47 -0.49
C TRP A 8 7.44 4.02 0.44
N ARG A 9 8.35 4.94 0.83
CA ARG A 9 9.34 4.64 1.87
C ARG A 9 8.66 4.32 3.19
N GLY A 10 7.67 5.11 3.62
CA GLY A 10 6.92 4.87 4.84
C GLY A 10 6.22 3.51 4.85
N LEU A 11 5.52 3.17 3.77
CA LEU A 11 4.93 1.84 3.59
C LEU A 11 5.99 0.74 3.67
N ASN A 12 7.07 0.84 2.90
CA ASN A 12 8.13 -0.17 2.90
C ASN A 12 8.83 -0.30 4.25
N THR A 13 8.95 0.78 5.03
CA THR A 13 9.45 0.73 6.41
C THR A 13 8.48 0.01 7.34
N SER A 14 7.18 0.34 7.30
CA SER A 14 6.17 -0.28 8.17
C SER A 14 6.00 -1.77 7.90
N PHE A 15 6.07 -2.19 6.64
CA PHE A 15 5.88 -3.57 6.22
C PHE A 15 7.20 -4.34 6.02
N HIS A 16 8.33 -3.76 6.42
CA HIS A 16 9.64 -4.43 6.37
C HIS A 16 9.65 -5.65 7.30
N ALA A 17 10.51 -6.63 7.00
CA ALA A 17 10.66 -7.85 7.81
C ALA A 17 10.99 -7.55 9.29
N ASP A 18 11.75 -6.48 9.55
CA ASP A 18 12.13 -6.10 10.91
C ASP A 18 10.97 -5.46 11.71
N ASN A 19 9.95 -4.93 11.03
CA ASN A 19 8.88 -4.14 11.66
C ASN A 19 7.50 -4.80 11.58
N ILE A 20 7.30 -5.74 10.66
CA ILE A 20 5.99 -6.31 10.33
C ILE A 20 5.30 -6.92 11.55
N GLU A 21 6.03 -7.54 12.47
CA GLU A 21 5.43 -8.12 13.69
C GLU A 21 4.86 -7.05 14.62
N ALA A 22 5.61 -5.99 14.89
CA ALA A 22 5.16 -4.89 15.75
C ALA A 22 4.02 -4.12 15.09
N PHE A 23 4.15 -3.88 13.78
CA PHE A 23 3.14 -3.18 12.99
C PHE A 23 1.83 -3.97 12.91
N ALA A 24 1.90 -5.28 12.66
CA ALA A 24 0.72 -6.15 12.63
C ALA A 24 -0.07 -6.12 13.95
N LYS A 25 0.61 -6.14 15.10
CA LYS A 25 -0.05 -6.06 16.42
C LYS A 25 -0.87 -4.78 16.60
N GLN A 26 -0.45 -3.69 15.97
CA GLN A 26 -1.10 -2.38 16.11
C GLN A 26 -2.20 -2.16 15.08
N ARG A 27 -2.01 -2.66 13.85
CA ARG A 27 -2.76 -2.17 12.69
C ARG A 27 -3.58 -3.24 11.98
N VAL A 28 -3.46 -4.52 12.29
CA VAL A 28 -4.17 -5.58 11.55
C VAL A 28 -5.69 -5.35 11.52
N ALA A 29 -6.28 -4.90 12.64
CA ALA A 29 -7.71 -4.61 12.76
C ALA A 29 -8.19 -3.47 11.83
N ASP A 30 -7.31 -2.54 11.47
CA ASP A 30 -7.64 -1.42 10.57
C ASP A 30 -7.90 -1.90 9.14
N PHE A 31 -7.45 -3.11 8.78
CA PHE A 31 -7.58 -3.68 7.45
C PHE A 31 -8.59 -4.83 7.37
N GLU A 32 -9.36 -5.09 8.43
CA GLU A 32 -10.40 -6.12 8.44
C GLU A 32 -11.44 -5.95 7.32
N PRO A 33 -12.14 -7.04 6.91
CA PRO A 33 -13.23 -6.96 5.94
C PRO A 33 -14.25 -5.86 6.27
N GLY A 34 -14.57 -5.02 5.27
CA GLY A 34 -15.52 -3.92 5.43
C GLY A 34 -14.94 -2.62 5.98
N LYS A 35 -13.65 -2.60 6.38
CA LYS A 35 -12.96 -1.35 6.74
C LYS A 35 -12.50 -0.59 5.49
N PRO A 36 -12.51 0.75 5.49
CA PRO A 36 -11.92 1.52 4.40
C PRO A 36 -10.39 1.36 4.38
N LEU A 37 -9.80 1.34 3.19
CA LEU A 37 -8.34 1.38 3.04
C LEU A 37 -7.81 2.75 3.49
N ASP A 38 -7.01 2.78 4.56
CA ASP A 38 -6.29 3.98 5.01
C ASP A 38 -4.79 3.71 5.13
N LEU A 39 -4.03 4.40 4.28
CA LEU A 39 -2.57 4.35 4.23
C LEU A 39 -1.92 5.69 4.65
N SER A 40 -2.70 6.65 5.14
CA SER A 40 -2.21 8.00 5.47
C SER A 40 -1.08 8.03 6.50
N PHE A 41 -0.95 7.01 7.35
CA PHE A 41 0.18 6.84 8.28
C PHE A 41 1.55 6.82 7.57
N ALA A 42 1.61 6.44 6.29
CA ALA A 42 2.84 6.29 5.54
C ALA A 42 3.57 7.62 5.27
N VAL A 43 2.90 8.76 5.43
CA VAL A 43 3.48 10.10 5.22
C VAL A 43 3.70 10.88 6.51
N GLY A 44 3.58 10.23 7.68
CA GLY A 44 3.73 10.87 8.99
C GLY A 44 2.60 11.86 9.30
N ASP A 45 2.84 12.81 10.22
CA ASP A 45 1.82 13.74 10.74
C ASP A 45 1.60 15.00 9.89
N ASP A 46 2.22 15.08 8.71
CA ASP A 46 2.01 16.21 7.80
C ASP A 46 0.62 16.14 7.17
N ALA A 47 -0.29 16.99 7.65
CA ALA A 47 -1.68 17.04 7.20
C ALA A 47 -1.85 17.32 5.70
N VAL A 48 -0.91 18.05 5.08
CA VAL A 48 -0.96 18.35 3.64
C VAL A 48 -0.61 17.09 2.84
N LEU A 49 0.46 16.39 3.24
CA LEU A 49 0.86 15.13 2.62
C LEU A 49 -0.19 14.04 2.83
N GLN A 50 -0.74 13.92 4.04
CA GLN A 50 -1.82 12.97 4.35
C GLN A 50 -3.04 13.22 3.45
N ARG A 51 -3.48 14.47 3.31
CA ARG A 51 -4.62 14.81 2.45
C ARG A 51 -4.34 14.51 0.98
N ALA A 52 -3.15 14.83 0.49
CA ALA A 52 -2.77 14.55 -0.90
C ALA A 52 -2.69 13.04 -1.16
N PHE A 53 -2.13 12.28 -0.23
CA PHE A 53 -1.98 10.83 -0.34
C PHE A 53 -3.32 10.10 -0.23
N LYS A 54 -4.18 10.55 0.70
CA LYS A 54 -5.56 10.07 0.77
C LYS A 54 -6.33 10.37 -0.52
N GLY A 55 -6.23 11.58 -1.03
CA GLY A 55 -6.87 11.98 -2.28
C GLY A 55 -6.41 11.16 -3.49
N PHE A 56 -5.17 10.67 -3.48
CA PHE A 56 -4.68 9.72 -4.49
C PHE A 56 -5.40 8.37 -4.41
N PHE A 57 -5.48 7.76 -3.23
CA PHE A 57 -6.19 6.49 -3.07
C PHE A 57 -7.71 6.61 -3.26
N ASP A 58 -8.31 7.76 -2.93
CA ASP A 58 -9.74 7.98 -3.15
C ASP A 58 -10.11 7.87 -4.64
N LYS A 59 -9.21 8.28 -5.55
CA LYS A 59 -9.36 8.16 -7.02
C LYS A 59 -9.08 6.75 -7.57
N THR A 60 -8.50 5.86 -6.76
CA THR A 60 -8.19 4.49 -7.19
C THR A 60 -9.49 3.68 -7.30
N PRO A 61 -9.64 2.80 -8.31
CA PRO A 61 -10.82 1.93 -8.45
C PRO A 61 -11.14 1.17 -7.16
N ALA A 62 -12.43 1.05 -6.84
CA ALA A 62 -12.90 0.39 -5.61
C ALA A 62 -12.41 -1.06 -5.51
N SER A 63 -12.40 -1.79 -6.62
CA SER A 63 -11.87 -3.17 -6.69
C SER A 63 -10.40 -3.25 -6.29
N MET A 64 -9.57 -2.29 -6.70
CA MET A 64 -8.16 -2.25 -6.33
C MET A 64 -7.96 -1.88 -4.87
N LYS A 65 -8.77 -0.95 -4.33
CA LYS A 65 -8.74 -0.63 -2.90
C LYS A 65 -9.05 -1.85 -2.04
N GLU A 66 -10.08 -2.62 -2.42
CA GLU A 66 -10.43 -3.85 -1.71
C GLU A 66 -9.37 -4.94 -1.87
N ALA A 67 -8.81 -5.11 -3.07
CA ALA A 67 -7.70 -6.05 -3.29
C ALA A 67 -6.48 -5.69 -2.43
N LEU A 68 -6.09 -4.41 -2.40
CA LEU A 68 -5.01 -3.90 -1.55
C LEU A 68 -5.30 -4.15 -0.07
N ARG A 69 -6.49 -3.78 0.41
CA ARG A 69 -6.89 -3.99 1.80
C ARG A 69 -6.82 -5.47 2.17
N ALA A 70 -7.39 -6.35 1.33
CA ALA A 70 -7.42 -7.78 1.59
C ALA A 70 -6.00 -8.39 1.64
N VAL A 71 -5.12 -8.02 0.71
CA VAL A 71 -3.73 -8.48 0.68
C VAL A 71 -2.95 -7.96 1.88
N ILE A 72 -3.12 -6.68 2.24
CA ILE A 72 -2.48 -6.09 3.42
C ILE A 72 -2.96 -6.80 4.69
N HIS A 73 -4.26 -7.02 4.84
CA HIS A 73 -4.82 -7.74 5.98
C HIS A 73 -4.26 -9.16 6.09
N GLN A 74 -4.19 -9.87 4.98
CA GLN A 74 -3.58 -11.20 4.91
C GLN A 74 -2.11 -11.17 5.33
N ALA A 75 -1.33 -10.24 4.77
CA ALA A 75 0.09 -10.10 5.07
C ALA A 75 0.33 -9.75 6.54
N LEU A 76 -0.44 -8.82 7.12
CA LEU A 76 -0.35 -8.48 8.54
C LEU A 76 -0.75 -9.65 9.44
N SER A 77 -1.81 -10.37 9.10
CA SER A 77 -2.27 -11.56 9.84
C SER A 77 -1.19 -12.64 9.87
N ALA A 78 -0.51 -12.86 8.75
CA ALA A 78 0.57 -13.83 8.60
C ALA A 78 1.95 -13.29 9.02
N LYS A 79 2.06 -11.99 9.34
CA LYS A 79 3.32 -11.26 9.57
C LYS A 79 4.30 -11.42 8.41
N THR A 80 3.78 -11.47 7.19
CA THR A 80 4.56 -11.57 5.95
C THR A 80 5.01 -10.19 5.51
N PRO A 81 6.32 -9.98 5.23
CA PRO A 81 6.82 -8.69 4.75
C PRO A 81 6.18 -8.29 3.41
N VAL A 82 5.97 -6.99 3.21
CA VAL A 82 5.38 -6.46 1.97
C VAL A 82 6.27 -5.38 1.38
N THR A 83 6.60 -5.53 0.10
CA THR A 83 7.27 -4.51 -0.71
C THR A 83 6.25 -3.78 -1.57
N PHE A 84 6.18 -2.47 -1.44
CA PHE A 84 5.35 -1.59 -2.26
C PHE A 84 6.21 -0.90 -3.31
N ALA A 85 5.74 -0.96 -4.55
CA ALA A 85 6.31 -0.26 -5.69
C ALA A 85 5.22 0.54 -6.41
N TRP A 86 5.62 1.63 -7.06
CA TRP A 86 4.75 2.40 -7.91
C TRP A 86 5.46 2.86 -9.17
N ALA A 87 4.73 2.88 -10.27
CA ALA A 87 5.21 3.41 -11.54
C ALA A 87 4.10 4.23 -12.23
N PRO A 88 4.48 5.29 -12.97
CA PRO A 88 3.51 6.05 -13.76
C PRO A 88 2.97 5.19 -14.92
N ALA A 89 1.65 5.25 -15.14
CA ALA A 89 0.95 4.68 -16.29
C ALA A 89 -0.34 5.48 -16.59
N TYR A 90 -0.93 5.33 -17.77
CA TYR A 90 -2.21 6.00 -18.07
C TYR A 90 -3.41 5.31 -17.42
N ASP A 91 -3.36 3.98 -17.36
CA ASP A 91 -4.38 3.14 -16.75
C ASP A 91 -3.99 2.78 -15.31
N TYR A 92 -4.99 2.44 -14.51
CA TYR A 92 -4.74 1.83 -13.21
C TYR A 92 -4.40 0.35 -13.41
N GLU A 93 -3.29 -0.09 -12.82
CA GLU A 93 -2.91 -1.50 -12.75
C GLU A 93 -2.50 -1.86 -11.33
N LEU A 94 -2.87 -3.06 -10.91
CA LEU A 94 -2.44 -3.64 -9.63
C LEU A 94 -1.86 -5.02 -9.92
N THR A 95 -0.56 -5.18 -9.67
CA THR A 95 0.12 -6.47 -9.77
C THR A 95 0.59 -6.90 -8.39
N ILE A 96 0.24 -8.12 -8.01
CA ILE A 96 0.56 -8.70 -6.72
C ILE A 96 1.34 -10.00 -6.98
N TRP A 97 2.54 -10.09 -6.42
CA TRP A 97 3.32 -11.32 -6.38
C TRP A 97 3.39 -11.82 -4.95
N HIS A 98 3.17 -13.11 -4.76
CA HIS A 98 3.33 -13.75 -3.46
C HIS A 98 4.41 -14.82 -3.60
N SER A 99 5.48 -14.69 -2.83
CA SER A 99 6.52 -15.70 -2.70
C SER A 99 6.32 -16.44 -1.38
N HIS A 100 6.22 -17.76 -1.42
CA HIS A 100 6.08 -18.58 -0.22
C HIS A 100 7.38 -18.65 0.57
N ASP A 101 7.26 -18.89 1.87
CA ASP A 101 8.40 -19.30 2.71
C ASP A 101 9.06 -20.54 2.10
N THR A 102 10.39 -20.56 2.09
CA THR A 102 11.18 -21.76 1.78
C THR A 102 11.80 -22.30 3.06
N GLY A 103 12.47 -23.45 2.99
CA GLY A 103 13.21 -24.00 4.13
C GLY A 103 14.35 -23.11 4.63
N THR A 104 14.79 -22.13 3.83
CA THR A 104 15.96 -21.29 4.12
C THR A 104 15.70 -19.79 4.08
N THR A 105 14.60 -19.35 3.47
CA THR A 105 14.27 -17.92 3.32
C THR A 105 12.80 -17.66 3.62
N LYS A 106 12.54 -16.51 4.26
CA LYS A 106 11.18 -15.99 4.41
C LYS A 106 10.67 -15.50 3.05
N GLY A 107 9.43 -15.85 2.76
CA GLY A 107 8.69 -15.34 1.64
C GLY A 107 8.27 -13.89 1.85
N GLY A 108 7.43 -13.39 0.95
CA GLY A 108 7.02 -12.00 0.96
C GLY A 108 5.94 -11.72 -0.07
N VAL A 109 5.34 -10.54 0.06
CA VAL A 109 4.41 -10.02 -0.94
C VAL A 109 5.03 -8.81 -1.61
N THR A 110 4.93 -8.73 -2.93
CA THR A 110 5.28 -7.52 -3.68
C THR A 110 4.01 -6.97 -4.31
N ILE A 111 3.75 -5.69 -4.10
CA ILE A 111 2.61 -4.97 -4.66
C ILE A 111 3.16 -3.87 -5.56
N LEU A 112 2.92 -3.96 -6.86
CA LEU A 112 3.14 -2.88 -7.81
C LEU A 112 1.81 -2.25 -8.16
N MET A 113 1.69 -0.95 -7.88
CA MET A 113 0.59 -0.13 -8.37
C MET A 113 1.07 0.71 -9.54
N LYS A 114 0.32 0.73 -10.64
CA LYS A 114 0.51 1.75 -11.67
C LYS A 114 -0.70 2.64 -11.76
N SER A 115 -0.44 3.92 -12.01
CA SER A 115 -1.47 4.94 -12.18
C SER A 115 -0.86 6.18 -12.81
N ARG A 116 -1.71 7.13 -13.21
CA ARG A 116 -1.22 8.47 -13.57
C ARG A 116 -0.54 9.13 -12.40
N TYR A 117 0.22 10.18 -12.69
CA TYR A 117 0.67 11.09 -11.65
C TYR A 117 -0.57 11.67 -10.92
N PRO A 118 -0.54 11.81 -9.59
CA PRO A 118 -1.67 12.33 -8.80
C PRO A 118 -2.15 13.72 -9.23
N GLY A 119 -1.23 14.54 -9.77
CA GLY A 119 -1.48 15.88 -10.26
C GLY A 119 -1.97 15.95 -11.70
N ASP A 120 -2.07 14.81 -12.39
CA ASP A 120 -2.51 14.75 -13.77
C ASP A 120 -4.04 14.58 -13.82
N ALA A 121 -4.73 15.45 -14.55
CA ALA A 121 -6.19 15.38 -14.67
C ALA A 121 -6.59 14.21 -15.59
N HIS A 122 -7.66 13.50 -15.23
CA HIS A 122 -8.33 12.60 -16.17
C HIS A 122 -8.99 13.48 -17.26
N PRO A 123 -8.85 13.20 -18.56
CA PRO A 123 -9.70 13.86 -19.55
C PRO A 123 -11.15 13.53 -19.18
N GLN A 124 -11.95 14.56 -18.92
CA GLN A 124 -13.38 14.39 -18.70
C GLN A 124 -13.95 13.90 -20.03
N GLY A 125 -14.43 12.66 -20.05
CA GLY A 125 -15.19 12.12 -21.17
C GLY A 125 -16.56 12.78 -21.26
#